data_AF-A0A942FQE5-F1
#
_entry.id   AF-A0A942FQE5-F1
#
_cell.length_a   1.000
_cell.length_b   1.000
_cell.length_c   1.000
_cell.angle_alpha   90.00
_cell.angle_beta   90.00
_cell.angle_gamma   90.00
#
_symmetry.space_group_name_H-M   'P 1'
#
loop_
_entity.id
_entity.type
_entity.pdbx_description
1 polymer ?
#
loop_
_entity_poly.entity_id
_entity_poly.type
_entity_poly.pdbx_seq_one_letter_code
_entity_poly.pdbx_strand_id
1 'polypeptide(L)'
;MEAKIQSLRAQIDDINLRLLELLSERARLAEAIGEIQTQLGLSHYDPLREIQMLELLTAANRGPFSNATIKSLFKTIFQASMQLEQEADKVHYLTSRQVHREDTVVMVGDIPIGGKHAPVLVAGPCSIESREQTEATAMFIASRGVKLFRGGAYKPRTDPYSFQGLGEDGLKIGRLACDKFGLKFITEIMDPRDLPLFVEYADVLQIGARNMQNFTMLRAVGRTTKPVLLKRGLA
;
A
#
# COMPACT_ATOMS: atom_id res chain seq x y z
N MET A 1 14.93 53.88 22.72
CA MET A 1 14.70 52.46 23.08
C MET A 1 14.15 51.68 21.88
N GLU A 2 13.14 52.22 21.21
CA GLU A 2 12.52 51.63 20.01
C GLU A 2 13.49 51.41 18.84
N ALA A 3 14.35 52.40 18.52
CA ALA A 3 15.39 52.25 17.48
C ALA A 3 16.39 51.11 17.75
N LYS A 4 16.72 50.85 19.04
CA LYS A 4 17.62 49.76 19.42
C LYS A 4 16.96 48.38 19.26
N ILE A 5 15.67 48.30 19.57
CA ILE A 5 14.87 47.08 19.34
C ILE A 5 14.81 46.78 17.83
N GLN A 6 14.56 47.79 17.00
CA GLN A 6 14.49 47.59 15.55
C GLN A 6 15.83 47.13 14.96
N SER A 7 16.95 47.68 15.44
CA SER A 7 18.28 47.23 15.02
C SER A 7 18.55 45.76 15.39
N LEU A 8 18.15 45.32 16.58
CA LEU A 8 18.31 43.92 16.99
C LEU A 8 17.41 42.97 16.18
N ARG A 9 16.18 43.40 15.84
CA ARG A 9 15.28 42.62 14.98
C ARG A 9 15.87 42.44 13.58
N ALA A 10 16.42 43.49 12.98
CA ALA A 10 17.08 43.39 11.69
C ALA A 10 18.27 42.40 11.71
N GLN A 11 19.03 42.33 12.81
CA GLN A 11 20.08 41.32 12.98
C GLN A 11 19.50 39.89 13.10
N ILE A 12 18.37 39.72 13.78
CA ILE A 12 17.67 38.43 13.86
C ILE A 12 17.18 38.01 12.47
N ASP A 13 16.68 38.94 11.66
CA ASP A 13 16.21 38.64 10.30
C ASP A 13 17.36 38.15 9.41
N ASP A 14 18.53 38.78 9.49
CA ASP A 14 19.73 38.30 8.78
C ASP A 14 20.16 36.90 9.23
N ILE A 15 20.12 36.62 10.54
CA ILE A 15 20.39 35.27 11.06
C ILE A 15 19.36 34.26 10.55
N ASN A 16 18.08 34.62 10.51
CA ASN A 16 17.01 33.75 10.02
C ASN A 16 17.21 33.37 8.54
N LEU A 17 17.64 34.31 7.71
CA LEU A 17 17.93 34.06 6.30
C LEU A 17 19.12 33.08 6.14
N ARG A 18 20.18 33.26 6.93
CA ARG A 18 21.32 32.31 6.94
C ARG A 18 20.91 30.93 7.44
N LEU A 19 20.04 30.86 8.46
CA LEU A 19 19.49 29.57 8.92
C LEU A 19 18.68 28.89 7.82
N LEU A 20 17.87 29.63 7.07
CA LEU A 20 17.10 29.09 5.94
C LEU A 20 18.02 28.52 4.85
N GLU A 21 19.10 29.21 4.51
CA GLU A 21 20.10 28.73 3.55
C GLU A 21 20.74 27.41 4.02
N LEU A 22 21.21 27.37 5.28
CA LEU A 22 21.83 26.18 5.88
C LEU A 22 20.85 25.00 5.98
N LEU A 23 19.59 25.26 6.33
CA LEU A 23 18.55 24.23 6.36
C LEU A 23 18.29 23.66 4.97
N SER A 24 18.27 24.52 3.95
CA SER A 24 18.07 24.10 2.55
C SER A 24 19.25 23.28 2.03
N GLU A 25 20.47 23.68 2.35
CA GLU A 25 21.68 22.92 2.01
C GLU A 25 21.70 21.56 2.71
N ARG A 26 21.40 21.52 4.00
CA ARG A 26 21.28 20.27 4.76
C ARG A 26 20.22 19.34 4.15
N ALA A 27 19.06 19.88 3.76
CA ALA A 27 17.99 19.09 3.15
C ALA A 27 18.43 18.46 1.82
N ARG A 28 19.14 19.19 0.95
CA ARG A 28 19.70 18.64 -0.30
C ARG A 28 20.69 17.50 -0.05
N LEU A 29 21.52 17.60 0.98
CA LEU A 29 22.44 16.52 1.35
C LEU A 29 21.69 15.29 1.88
N ALA A 30 20.62 15.50 2.66
CA ALA A 30 19.79 14.43 3.17
C ALA A 30 19.04 13.71 2.03
N GLU A 31 18.47 14.46 1.08
CA GLU A 31 17.85 13.94 -0.14
C GLU A 31 18.83 13.08 -0.97
N ALA A 32 20.04 13.57 -1.22
CA ALA A 32 21.07 12.81 -1.93
C ALA A 32 21.47 11.51 -1.21
N ILE A 33 21.47 11.50 0.13
CA ILE A 33 21.67 10.28 0.92
C ILE A 33 20.48 9.33 0.76
N GLY A 34 19.26 9.85 0.83
CA GLY A 34 18.01 9.11 0.61
C GLY A 34 18.01 8.40 -0.75
N GLU A 35 18.33 9.10 -1.84
CA GLU A 35 18.41 8.51 -3.17
C GLU A 35 19.36 7.30 -3.23
N ILE A 36 20.52 7.38 -2.58
CA ILE A 36 21.49 6.28 -2.49
C ILE A 36 20.92 5.13 -1.65
N GLN A 37 20.26 5.43 -0.52
CA GLN A 37 19.62 4.42 0.32
C GLN A 37 18.51 3.67 -0.43
N THR A 38 17.68 4.39 -1.20
CA THR A 38 16.65 3.81 -2.06
C THR A 38 17.25 2.87 -3.10
N GLN A 39 18.32 3.28 -3.78
CA GLN A 39 19.03 2.45 -4.75
C GLN A 39 19.60 1.17 -4.13
N LEU A 40 20.03 1.24 -2.87
CA LEU A 40 20.54 0.08 -2.11
C LEU A 40 19.45 -0.73 -1.42
N GLY A 41 18.17 -0.31 -1.48
CA GLY A 41 17.06 -0.94 -0.78
C GLY A 41 17.15 -0.84 0.76
N LEU A 42 17.80 0.20 1.28
CA LEU A 42 17.99 0.45 2.70
C LEU A 42 16.87 1.35 3.26
N SER A 43 16.67 1.29 4.58
CA SER A 43 15.74 2.18 5.29
C SER A 43 16.29 3.61 5.37
N HIS A 44 15.41 4.59 5.14
CA HIS A 44 15.68 6.01 5.34
C HIS A 44 15.79 6.39 6.83
N TYR A 45 15.19 5.61 7.72
CA TYR A 45 15.27 5.84 9.16
C TYR A 45 16.42 5.04 9.78
N ASP A 46 17.40 5.75 10.35
CA ASP A 46 18.49 5.21 11.17
C ASP A 46 18.51 5.88 12.56
N PRO A 47 18.01 5.21 13.61
CA PRO A 47 17.97 5.78 14.96
C PRO A 47 19.36 5.94 15.58
N LEU A 48 20.33 5.10 15.22
CA LEU A 48 21.70 5.19 15.76
C LEU A 48 22.39 6.44 15.21
N ARG A 49 22.19 6.71 13.91
CA ARG A 49 22.71 7.93 13.29
C ARG A 49 22.10 9.19 13.91
N GLU A 50 20.79 9.17 14.19
CA GLU A 50 20.11 10.27 14.87
C GLU A 50 20.73 10.56 16.24
N ILE A 51 20.96 9.51 17.05
CA ILE A 51 21.59 9.62 18.38
C ILE A 51 22.99 10.24 18.26
N GLN A 52 23.83 9.75 17.35
CA GLN A 52 25.19 10.26 17.16
C GLN A 52 25.20 11.76 16.81
N MET A 53 24.28 12.20 15.94
CA MET A 53 24.17 13.62 15.58
C MET A 53 23.75 14.47 16.78
N LEU A 54 22.78 14.00 17.58
CA LEU A 54 22.34 14.70 18.78
C LEU A 54 23.43 14.79 19.83
N GLU A 55 24.22 13.74 20.03
CA GLU A 55 25.36 13.75 20.94
C GLU A 55 26.39 14.79 20.52
N LEU A 56 26.78 14.81 19.25
CA LEU A 56 27.72 15.80 18.69
C LEU A 56 27.22 17.24 18.92
N LEU A 57 25.94 17.50 18.62
CA LEU A 57 25.33 18.82 18.82
C LEU A 57 25.34 19.25 20.29
N THR A 58 25.03 18.34 21.21
CA THR A 58 25.00 18.65 22.63
C THR A 58 26.38 18.79 23.26
N ALA A 59 27.39 18.09 22.74
CA ALA A 59 28.78 18.28 23.14
C ALA A 59 29.34 19.64 22.69
N ALA A 60 28.89 20.13 21.54
CA ALA A 60 29.28 21.43 20.99
C ALA A 60 28.49 22.62 21.58
N ASN A 61 27.37 22.37 22.24
CA ASN A 61 26.49 23.43 22.73
C ASN A 61 27.13 24.26 23.84
N ARG A 62 27.29 25.57 23.61
CA ARG A 62 27.80 26.55 24.59
C ARG A 62 26.69 27.45 25.16
N GLY A 63 25.43 27.13 24.92
CA GLY A 63 24.28 27.94 25.30
C GLY A 63 23.94 29.01 24.26
N PRO A 64 22.93 29.86 24.51
CA PRO A 64 22.16 29.96 25.76
C PRO A 64 21.06 28.89 25.91
N PHE A 65 20.72 28.16 24.85
CA PHE A 65 19.71 27.10 24.92
C PHE A 65 20.22 25.86 25.65
N SER A 66 19.33 25.21 26.40
CA SER A 66 19.63 23.94 27.07
C SER A 66 19.86 22.81 26.05
N ASN A 67 20.60 21.77 26.44
CA ASN A 67 20.76 20.58 25.60
C ASN A 67 19.42 19.92 25.25
N ALA A 68 18.42 19.98 26.14
CA ALA A 68 17.08 19.46 25.86
C ALA A 68 16.40 20.26 24.72
N THR A 69 16.52 21.58 24.73
CA THR A 69 15.99 22.47 23.68
C THR A 69 16.68 22.21 22.34
N ILE A 70 18.01 22.12 22.33
CA ILE A 70 18.79 21.80 21.12
C ILE A 70 18.35 20.44 20.54
N LYS A 71 18.22 19.41 21.39
CA LYS A 71 17.73 18.10 20.93
C LYS A 71 16.35 18.19 20.27
N SER A 72 15.41 18.93 20.87
CA SER A 72 14.05 19.07 20.33
C SER A 72 14.02 19.76 18.95
N LEU A 73 14.75 20.87 18.81
CA LEU A 73 14.84 21.62 17.56
C LEU A 73 15.45 20.77 16.44
N PHE A 74 16.57 20.11 16.71
CA PHE A 74 17.22 19.27 15.71
C PHE A 74 16.44 18.01 15.36
N LYS A 75 15.74 17.39 16.33
CA LYS A 75 14.80 16.31 16.01
C LYS A 75 13.72 16.74 15.03
N THR A 76 13.18 17.95 15.19
CA THR A 76 12.18 18.50 14.26
C THR A 76 12.78 18.65 12.86
N ILE A 77 14.02 19.16 12.77
CA ILE A 77 14.75 19.28 11.49
C ILE A 77 14.99 17.88 10.86
N PHE A 78 15.35 16.88 11.67
CA PHE A 78 15.59 15.51 11.20
C PHE A 78 14.31 14.87 10.67
N GLN A 79 13.20 15.02 11.38
CA GLN A 79 11.88 14.55 10.95
C GLN A 79 11.43 15.19 9.65
N ALA A 80 11.62 16.51 9.50
CA ALA A 80 11.29 17.22 8.27
C ALA A 80 12.10 16.71 7.06
N SER A 81 13.40 16.46 7.23
CA SER A 81 14.22 15.88 6.16
C SER A 81 13.81 14.45 5.80
N MET A 82 13.58 13.60 6.78
CA MET A 82 13.12 12.23 6.54
C MET A 82 11.77 12.20 5.83
N GLN A 83 10.87 13.15 6.14
CA GLN A 83 9.59 13.24 5.43
C GLN A 83 9.77 13.63 3.97
N LEU A 84 10.67 14.58 3.66
CA LEU A 84 11.01 14.94 2.28
C LEU A 84 11.54 13.74 1.50
N GLU A 85 12.45 12.97 2.09
CA GLU A 85 12.98 11.74 1.49
C GLU A 85 11.88 10.71 1.21
N GLN A 86 10.98 10.46 2.17
CA GLN A 86 9.85 9.54 1.99
C GLN A 86 8.86 10.00 0.92
N GLU A 87 8.68 11.32 0.75
CA GLU A 87 7.85 11.89 -0.30
C GLU A 87 8.51 11.76 -1.68
N ALA A 88 9.84 11.94 -1.76
CA ALA A 88 10.62 11.65 -2.95
C ALA A 88 10.56 10.15 -3.32
N ASP A 89 10.60 9.26 -2.34
CA ASP A 89 10.48 7.81 -2.55
C ASP A 89 9.14 7.38 -3.15
N LYS A 90 8.04 8.09 -2.82
CA LYS A 90 6.73 7.84 -3.44
C LYS A 90 6.75 8.07 -4.95
N VAL A 91 7.69 8.85 -5.46
CA VAL A 91 7.93 9.05 -6.90
C VAL A 91 8.37 7.75 -7.57
N HIS A 92 8.89 6.76 -6.84
CA HIS A 92 9.35 5.49 -7.39
C HIS A 92 8.31 4.36 -7.39
N TYR A 93 7.17 4.50 -6.69
CA TYR A 93 6.15 3.44 -6.73
C TYR A 93 5.45 3.41 -8.09
N LEU A 94 5.53 2.26 -8.78
CA LEU A 94 4.86 2.03 -10.07
C LEU A 94 3.33 2.25 -10.02
N THR A 95 2.74 2.21 -8.83
CA THR A 95 1.31 2.44 -8.59
C THR A 95 0.95 3.92 -8.41
N SER A 96 1.94 4.82 -8.31
CA SER A 96 1.74 6.25 -8.11
C SER A 96 1.30 6.95 -9.40
N ARG A 97 0.39 7.92 -9.30
CA ARG A 97 -0.01 8.80 -10.43
C ARG A 97 1.15 9.65 -10.97
N GLN A 98 2.20 9.84 -10.19
CA GLN A 98 3.41 10.53 -10.66
C GLN A 98 4.17 9.69 -11.70
N VAL A 99 4.19 8.36 -11.53
CA VAL A 99 4.81 7.40 -12.47
C VAL A 99 3.87 7.05 -13.60
N HIS A 100 2.61 6.71 -13.28
CA HIS A 100 1.60 6.33 -14.25
C HIS A 100 0.41 7.30 -14.18
N ARG A 101 0.43 8.34 -15.03
CA ARG A 101 -0.56 9.44 -14.98
C ARG A 101 -1.97 9.01 -15.36
N GLU A 102 -2.09 8.13 -16.34
CA GLU A 102 -3.38 7.64 -16.84
C GLU A 102 -3.99 6.61 -15.88
N ASP A 103 -5.31 6.46 -15.91
CA ASP A 103 -5.98 5.43 -15.13
C ASP A 103 -5.65 4.04 -15.69
N THR A 104 -5.17 3.13 -14.84
CA THR A 104 -5.04 1.72 -15.21
C THR A 104 -6.43 1.12 -15.41
N VAL A 105 -6.69 0.58 -16.61
CA VAL A 105 -7.90 -0.21 -16.91
C VAL A 105 -7.54 -1.69 -16.83
N VAL A 106 -8.16 -2.41 -15.91
CA VAL A 106 -7.95 -3.86 -15.73
C VAL A 106 -9.03 -4.60 -16.51
N MET A 107 -8.61 -5.38 -17.50
CA MET A 107 -9.52 -6.23 -18.29
C MET A 107 -9.73 -7.57 -17.59
N VAL A 108 -10.99 -7.92 -17.29
CA VAL A 108 -11.38 -9.25 -16.82
C VAL A 108 -12.19 -9.92 -17.94
N GLY A 109 -11.49 -10.59 -18.85
CA GLY A 109 -12.06 -10.96 -20.15
C GLY A 109 -12.35 -9.70 -20.97
N ASP A 110 -13.61 -9.51 -21.36
CA ASP A 110 -14.12 -8.36 -22.10
C ASP A 110 -14.62 -7.21 -21.21
N ILE A 111 -14.50 -7.34 -19.88
CA ILE A 111 -15.03 -6.37 -18.91
C ILE A 111 -13.92 -5.40 -18.49
N PRO A 112 -14.01 -4.09 -18.85
CA PRO A 112 -13.05 -3.09 -18.40
C PRO A 112 -13.40 -2.59 -16.98
N ILE A 113 -12.42 -2.58 -16.08
CA ILE A 113 -12.55 -2.06 -14.72
C ILE A 113 -11.60 -0.87 -14.54
N GLY A 114 -12.15 0.32 -14.24
CA GLY A 114 -11.39 1.55 -14.02
C GLY A 114 -11.54 2.58 -15.16
N GLY A 115 -10.79 3.69 -15.06
CA GLY A 115 -10.85 4.77 -16.04
C GLY A 115 -12.22 5.44 -16.16
N LYS A 116 -12.63 5.75 -17.39
CA LYS A 116 -13.92 6.37 -17.70
C LYS A 116 -15.05 5.36 -17.95
N HIS A 117 -14.82 4.07 -17.67
CA HIS A 117 -15.81 3.02 -17.84
C HIS A 117 -16.85 3.04 -16.71
N ALA A 118 -18.04 2.48 -16.98
CA ALA A 118 -19.11 2.41 -15.98
C ALA A 118 -18.68 1.55 -14.77
N PRO A 119 -19.20 1.83 -13.56
CA PRO A 119 -18.94 1.00 -12.39
C PRO A 119 -19.34 -0.46 -12.62
N VAL A 120 -18.47 -1.38 -12.22
CA VAL A 120 -18.72 -2.82 -12.33
C VAL A 120 -19.16 -3.37 -10.98
N LEU A 121 -20.32 -4.03 -10.95
CA LEU A 121 -20.81 -4.72 -9.76
C LEU A 121 -20.22 -6.14 -9.68
N VAL A 122 -19.68 -6.48 -8.51
CA VAL A 122 -19.26 -7.84 -8.15
C VAL A 122 -20.24 -8.37 -7.11
N ALA A 123 -20.89 -9.50 -7.39
CA ALA A 123 -21.88 -10.08 -6.48
C ALA A 123 -21.70 -11.60 -6.36
N GLY A 124 -22.22 -12.17 -5.29
CA GLY A 124 -22.16 -13.60 -5.02
C GLY A 124 -22.05 -13.89 -3.53
N PRO A 125 -22.11 -15.16 -3.14
CA PRO A 125 -22.18 -15.52 -1.73
C PRO A 125 -20.86 -15.24 -1.02
N CYS A 126 -20.93 -15.22 0.31
CA CYS A 126 -19.72 -15.22 1.12
C CYS A 126 -18.90 -16.48 0.80
N SER A 127 -19.50 -17.65 1.02
CA SER A 127 -18.89 -18.97 0.85
C SER A 127 -19.58 -19.76 -0.26
N ILE A 128 -18.81 -20.61 -0.94
CA ILE A 128 -19.38 -21.65 -1.79
C ILE A 128 -19.68 -22.85 -0.89
N GLU A 129 -20.96 -23.19 -0.77
CA GLU A 129 -21.47 -24.18 0.19
C GLU A 129 -22.05 -25.40 -0.52
N SER A 130 -22.67 -25.21 -1.68
CA SER A 130 -23.13 -26.30 -2.54
C SER A 130 -23.23 -25.86 -4.00
N ARG A 131 -23.40 -26.83 -4.91
CA ARG A 131 -23.66 -26.56 -6.32
C ARG A 131 -24.96 -25.79 -6.50
N GLU A 132 -26.02 -26.22 -5.84
CA GLU A 132 -27.37 -25.64 -5.93
C GLU A 132 -27.37 -24.19 -5.47
N GLN A 133 -26.74 -23.90 -4.34
CA GLN A 133 -26.61 -22.55 -3.80
C GLN A 133 -25.80 -21.64 -4.74
N THR A 134 -24.69 -22.15 -5.27
CA THR A 134 -23.82 -21.39 -6.18
C THR A 134 -24.52 -21.11 -7.51
N GLU A 135 -25.14 -22.11 -8.12
CA GLU A 135 -25.85 -21.98 -9.39
C GLU A 135 -27.08 -21.08 -9.28
N ALA A 136 -27.88 -21.22 -8.22
CA ALA A 136 -29.04 -20.35 -8.00
C ALA A 136 -28.61 -18.88 -7.88
N THR A 137 -27.53 -18.61 -7.16
CA THR A 137 -26.99 -17.25 -7.00
C THR A 137 -26.43 -16.71 -8.32
N ALA A 138 -25.63 -17.52 -9.03
CA ALA A 138 -25.03 -17.15 -10.31
C ALA A 138 -26.11 -16.82 -11.36
N MET A 139 -27.13 -17.68 -11.47
CA MET A 139 -28.28 -17.47 -12.36
C MET A 139 -29.01 -16.16 -12.02
N PHE A 140 -29.30 -15.93 -10.74
CA PHE A 140 -30.01 -14.73 -10.31
C PHE A 140 -29.24 -13.47 -10.66
N ILE A 141 -27.95 -13.37 -10.32
CA ILE A 141 -27.18 -12.15 -10.59
C ILE A 141 -26.93 -11.95 -12.08
N ALA A 142 -26.73 -13.03 -12.86
CA ALA A 142 -26.60 -12.97 -14.30
C ALA A 142 -27.86 -12.39 -14.96
N SER A 143 -29.05 -12.80 -14.49
CA SER A 143 -30.34 -12.26 -14.96
C SER A 143 -30.51 -10.75 -14.70
N ARG A 144 -29.72 -10.18 -13.78
CA ARG A 144 -29.69 -8.75 -13.45
C ARG A 144 -28.57 -7.98 -14.17
N GLY A 145 -27.86 -8.63 -15.10
CA GLY A 145 -26.78 -8.03 -15.87
C GLY A 145 -25.43 -7.98 -15.17
N VAL A 146 -25.29 -8.60 -13.99
CA VAL A 146 -23.98 -8.74 -13.32
C VAL A 146 -23.08 -9.66 -14.14
N LYS A 147 -21.80 -9.31 -14.25
CA LYS A 147 -20.80 -10.06 -15.02
C LYS A 147 -19.70 -10.70 -14.17
N LEU A 148 -19.51 -10.23 -12.94
CA LEU A 148 -18.49 -10.72 -12.02
C LEU A 148 -19.16 -11.45 -10.84
N PHE A 149 -18.89 -12.75 -10.71
CA PHE A 149 -19.32 -13.58 -9.60
C PHE A 149 -18.18 -13.72 -8.58
N ARG A 150 -18.46 -13.46 -7.30
CA ARG A 150 -17.53 -13.77 -6.19
C ARG A 150 -18.03 -14.94 -5.35
N GLY A 151 -17.11 -15.79 -4.92
CA GLY A 151 -17.42 -16.86 -3.96
C GLY A 151 -16.16 -17.42 -3.31
N GLY A 152 -16.16 -17.52 -1.98
CA GLY A 152 -15.02 -18.08 -1.26
C GLY A 152 -15.05 -19.60 -1.25
N ALA A 153 -14.16 -20.22 -2.03
CA ALA A 153 -13.92 -21.67 -1.99
C ALA A 153 -13.12 -22.09 -0.74
N TYR A 154 -12.27 -21.18 -0.27
CA TYR A 154 -11.52 -21.28 0.98
C TYR A 154 -11.98 -20.16 1.93
N LYS A 155 -11.97 -20.43 3.24
CA LYS A 155 -12.40 -19.48 4.26
C LYS A 155 -11.30 -19.24 5.30
N PRO A 156 -10.80 -17.99 5.45
CA PRO A 156 -10.02 -17.64 6.64
C PRO A 156 -10.94 -17.66 7.87
N ARG A 157 -10.81 -18.68 8.72
CA ARG A 157 -11.53 -18.76 9.99
C ARG A 157 -10.54 -18.60 11.14
N THR A 158 -10.94 -17.78 12.12
CA THR A 158 -10.23 -17.69 13.40
C THR A 158 -10.38 -18.97 14.22
N ASP A 159 -11.48 -19.70 14.01
CA ASP A 159 -11.79 -20.97 14.67
C ASP A 159 -11.56 -22.16 13.70
N PRO A 160 -10.70 -23.13 14.05
CA PRO A 160 -10.40 -24.28 13.19
C PRO A 160 -11.58 -25.26 13.02
N TYR A 161 -12.57 -25.28 13.92
CA TYR A 161 -13.72 -26.21 13.85
C TYR A 161 -14.86 -25.68 12.99
N SER A 162 -14.78 -24.42 12.58
CA SER A 162 -15.71 -23.81 11.64
C SER A 162 -15.56 -24.38 10.23
N PHE A 163 -16.61 -24.26 9.40
CA PHE A 163 -16.53 -24.58 7.97
C PHE A 163 -15.39 -23.81 7.28
N GLN A 164 -14.43 -24.56 6.74
CA GLN A 164 -13.19 -24.05 6.11
C GLN A 164 -13.35 -23.74 4.62
N GLY A 165 -14.53 -24.01 4.05
CA GLY A 165 -14.75 -24.03 2.60
C GLY A 165 -14.64 -25.43 2.02
N LEU A 166 -15.09 -25.60 0.78
CA LEU A 166 -15.00 -26.87 0.04
C LEU A 166 -13.64 -27.08 -0.64
N GLY A 167 -12.70 -26.14 -0.49
CA GLY A 167 -11.38 -26.23 -1.12
C GLY A 167 -11.48 -26.28 -2.65
N GLU A 168 -10.76 -27.22 -3.27
CA GLU A 168 -10.75 -27.41 -4.72
C GLU A 168 -12.16 -27.69 -5.29
N ASP A 169 -12.99 -28.46 -4.60
CA ASP A 169 -14.36 -28.73 -5.05
C ASP A 169 -15.19 -27.45 -5.10
N GLY A 170 -14.94 -26.52 -4.16
CA GLY A 170 -15.51 -25.18 -4.20
C GLY A 170 -15.07 -24.37 -5.42
N LEU A 171 -13.80 -24.47 -5.82
CA LEU A 171 -13.29 -23.83 -7.03
C LEU A 171 -13.95 -24.39 -8.29
N LYS A 172 -14.08 -25.72 -8.38
CA LYS A 172 -14.75 -26.42 -9.49
C LYS A 172 -16.23 -26.00 -9.59
N ILE A 173 -16.94 -25.99 -8.47
CA ILE A 173 -18.34 -25.55 -8.41
C ILE A 173 -18.48 -24.10 -8.89
N GLY A 174 -17.64 -23.19 -8.37
CA GLY A 174 -17.64 -21.78 -8.77
C GLY A 174 -17.36 -21.59 -10.26
N ARG A 175 -16.34 -22.26 -10.79
CA ARG A 175 -15.98 -22.22 -12.21
C ARG A 175 -17.11 -22.71 -13.10
N LEU A 176 -17.66 -23.89 -12.81
CA LEU A 176 -18.75 -24.49 -13.58
C LEU A 176 -20.00 -23.61 -13.60
N ALA A 177 -20.36 -23.01 -12.46
CA ALA A 177 -21.47 -22.07 -12.39
C ALA A 177 -21.20 -20.81 -13.23
N CYS A 178 -19.99 -20.25 -13.14
CA CYS A 178 -19.62 -19.08 -13.93
C CYS A 178 -19.64 -19.37 -15.43
N ASP A 179 -19.13 -20.51 -15.87
CA ASP A 179 -19.13 -20.90 -17.28
C ASP A 179 -20.55 -21.10 -17.82
N LYS A 180 -21.41 -21.75 -17.02
CA LYS A 180 -22.82 -21.99 -17.35
C LYS A 180 -23.62 -20.69 -17.57
N PHE A 181 -23.29 -19.63 -16.84
CA PHE A 181 -24.04 -18.37 -16.86
C PHE A 181 -23.26 -17.19 -17.47
N GLY A 182 -22.09 -17.44 -18.09
CA GLY A 182 -21.29 -16.41 -18.75
C GLY A 182 -20.73 -15.34 -17.80
N LEU A 183 -20.33 -15.75 -16.59
CA LEU A 183 -19.77 -14.90 -15.55
C LEU A 183 -18.25 -15.09 -15.45
N LYS A 184 -17.56 -14.11 -14.86
CA LYS A 184 -16.15 -14.23 -14.48
C LYS A 184 -16.03 -14.48 -12.98
N PHE A 185 -15.12 -15.37 -12.61
CA PHE A 185 -15.02 -15.89 -11.25
C PHE A 185 -13.93 -15.19 -10.45
N ILE A 186 -14.33 -14.64 -9.30
CA ILE A 186 -13.45 -14.05 -8.30
C ILE A 186 -13.46 -14.90 -7.03
N THR A 187 -12.28 -15.35 -6.60
CA THR A 187 -12.16 -16.16 -5.38
C THR A 187 -10.88 -15.84 -4.60
N GLU A 188 -10.91 -16.07 -3.30
CA GLU A 188 -9.85 -15.66 -2.36
C GLU A 188 -8.81 -16.76 -2.20
N ILE A 189 -7.56 -16.44 -2.52
CA ILE A 189 -6.42 -17.31 -2.29
C ILE A 189 -5.84 -17.05 -0.89
N MET A 190 -5.62 -18.14 -0.17
CA MET A 190 -5.17 -18.09 1.23
C MET A 190 -3.69 -18.45 1.38
N ASP A 191 -3.18 -19.35 0.53
CA ASP A 191 -1.80 -19.83 0.54
C ASP A 191 -1.17 -19.76 -0.86
N PRO A 192 0.07 -19.24 -1.01
CA PRO A 192 0.73 -19.17 -2.31
C PRO A 192 0.99 -20.54 -2.95
N ARG A 193 0.99 -21.64 -2.17
CA ARG A 193 1.14 -23.00 -2.70
C ARG A 193 -0.04 -23.44 -3.55
N ASP A 194 -1.22 -22.88 -3.29
CA ASP A 194 -2.45 -23.18 -4.04
C ASP A 194 -2.54 -22.35 -5.34
N LEU A 195 -1.59 -21.45 -5.59
CA LEU A 195 -1.64 -20.53 -6.73
C LEU A 195 -1.81 -21.23 -8.10
N PRO A 196 -1.12 -22.35 -8.41
CA PRO A 196 -1.34 -23.06 -9.67
C PRO A 196 -2.81 -23.48 -9.87
N LEU A 197 -3.44 -23.97 -8.82
CA LEU A 197 -4.84 -24.37 -8.82
C LEU A 197 -5.77 -23.16 -9.02
N PHE A 198 -5.53 -22.08 -8.27
CA PHE A 198 -6.34 -20.87 -8.40
C PHE A 198 -6.27 -20.23 -9.79
N VAL A 199 -5.10 -20.28 -10.44
CA VAL A 199 -4.91 -19.73 -11.80
C VAL A 199 -5.73 -20.50 -12.85
N GLU A 200 -5.99 -21.79 -12.66
CA GLU A 200 -6.88 -22.57 -13.54
C GLU A 200 -8.34 -22.13 -13.42
N TYR A 201 -8.86 -21.98 -12.20
CA TYR A 201 -10.28 -21.76 -11.98
C TYR A 201 -10.70 -20.29 -11.92
N ALA A 202 -9.87 -19.40 -11.39
CA ALA A 202 -10.24 -18.00 -11.16
C ALA A 202 -9.90 -17.09 -12.35
N ASP A 203 -10.80 -16.15 -12.65
CA ASP A 203 -10.52 -15.03 -13.57
C ASP A 203 -9.82 -13.88 -12.83
N VAL A 204 -10.10 -13.71 -11.52
CA VAL A 204 -9.49 -12.70 -10.65
C VAL A 204 -9.09 -13.33 -9.32
N LEU A 205 -7.84 -13.12 -8.90
CA LEU A 205 -7.32 -13.58 -7.61
C LEU A 205 -7.63 -12.53 -6.54
N GLN A 206 -8.43 -12.86 -5.53
CA GLN A 206 -8.66 -11.97 -4.38
C GLN A 206 -7.62 -12.25 -3.29
N ILE A 207 -6.98 -11.19 -2.79
CA ILE A 207 -6.19 -11.22 -1.56
C ILE A 207 -7.02 -10.56 -0.46
N GLY A 208 -7.34 -11.33 0.58
CA GLY A 208 -8.08 -10.86 1.73
C GLY A 208 -7.33 -9.83 2.57
N ALA A 209 -8.07 -9.05 3.37
CA ALA A 209 -7.52 -8.02 4.25
C ALA A 209 -6.42 -8.54 5.19
N ARG A 210 -6.58 -9.76 5.71
CA ARG A 210 -5.59 -10.41 6.61
C ARG A 210 -4.29 -10.79 5.91
N ASN A 211 -4.34 -10.94 4.58
CA ASN A 211 -3.18 -11.26 3.75
C ASN A 211 -2.61 -10.03 3.03
N MET A 212 -3.09 -8.80 3.31
CA MET A 212 -2.57 -7.59 2.66
C MET A 212 -1.06 -7.40 2.91
N GLN A 213 -0.55 -7.82 4.08
CA GLN A 213 0.87 -7.75 4.43
C GLN A 213 1.59 -9.11 4.27
N ASN A 214 0.94 -10.10 3.66
CA ASN A 214 1.60 -11.36 3.33
C ASN A 214 2.48 -11.17 2.09
N PHE A 215 3.68 -10.64 2.28
CA PHE A 215 4.59 -10.30 1.17
C PHE A 215 4.98 -11.51 0.31
N THR A 216 5.00 -12.71 0.88
CA THR A 216 5.24 -13.94 0.11
C THR A 216 4.10 -14.22 -0.85
N MET A 217 2.84 -14.09 -0.40
CA MET A 217 1.67 -14.14 -1.27
C MET A 217 1.70 -13.04 -2.34
N LEU A 218 1.97 -11.78 -1.95
CA LEU A 218 2.02 -10.65 -2.88
C LEU A 218 3.05 -10.86 -4.00
N ARG A 219 4.26 -11.33 -3.66
CA ARG A 219 5.29 -11.67 -4.65
C ARG A 219 4.87 -12.83 -5.55
N ALA A 220 4.19 -13.84 -4.99
CA ALA A 220 3.72 -14.98 -5.76
C ALA A 220 2.66 -14.56 -6.79
N VAL A 221 1.63 -13.82 -6.38
CA VAL A 221 0.58 -13.35 -7.31
C VAL A 221 1.11 -12.33 -8.31
N GLY A 222 2.08 -11.49 -7.92
CA GLY A 222 2.69 -10.49 -8.79
C GLY A 222 3.52 -11.07 -9.93
N ARG A 223 3.82 -12.38 -9.89
CA ARG A 223 4.47 -13.12 -10.98
C ARG A 223 3.47 -13.77 -11.94
N THR A 224 2.17 -13.62 -11.70
CA THR A 224 1.11 -14.13 -12.58
C THR A 224 0.61 -13.04 -13.51
N THR A 225 -0.11 -13.46 -14.56
CA THR A 225 -0.80 -12.56 -15.49
C THR A 225 -2.28 -12.34 -15.13
N LYS A 226 -2.73 -12.90 -13.99
CA LYS A 226 -4.14 -12.79 -13.56
C LYS A 226 -4.38 -11.44 -12.89
N PRO A 227 -5.53 -10.78 -13.13
CA PRO A 227 -5.99 -9.65 -12.33
C PRO A 227 -6.03 -9.98 -10.83
N VAL A 228 -5.68 -9.01 -10.00
CA VAL A 228 -5.66 -9.16 -8.53
C VAL A 228 -6.61 -8.15 -7.87
N LEU A 229 -7.49 -8.64 -7.00
CA LEU A 229 -8.32 -7.84 -6.11
C LEU A 229 -7.69 -7.81 -4.72
N LEU A 230 -6.90 -6.78 -4.42
CA LEU A 230 -6.26 -6.60 -3.12
C LEU A 230 -7.17 -5.84 -2.15
N LYS A 231 -7.54 -6.46 -1.04
CA LYS A 231 -8.30 -5.80 0.03
C LYS A 231 -7.37 -5.10 1.01
N ARG A 232 -7.78 -3.91 1.47
CA ARG A 232 -7.09 -3.16 2.53
C ARG A 232 -7.11 -3.96 3.85
N GLY A 233 -6.01 -3.92 4.59
CA GLY A 233 -5.84 -4.51 5.91
C GLY A 233 -6.71 -3.85 6.96
N LEU A 234 -6.86 -4.52 8.10
CA LEU A 234 -7.78 -4.12 9.17
C LEU A 234 -7.28 -2.88 9.96
N ALA A 235 -5.97 -2.64 9.97
CA ALA A 235 -5.31 -1.51 10.61
C ALA A 235 -4.09 -1.11 9.77
#